data_AF-A0AAW5N1X3-F1
#
_entry.id   AF-A0AAW5N1X3-F1
#
_cell.length_a   1.000
_cell.length_b   1.000
_cell.length_c   1.000
_cell.angle_alpha   90.00
_cell.angle_beta   90.00
_cell.angle_gamma   90.00
#
_symmetry.space_group_name_H-M   'P 1'
#
loop_
_entity.id
_entity.type
_entity.pdbx_description
1 polymer ?
#
loop_
_entity_poly.entity_id
_entity_poly.type
_entity_poly.pdbx_seq_one_letter_code
_entity_poly.pdbx_strand_id
1 'polypeptide(L)'
;ISINVLESAGLEVSHVLDEPTAVADLLQLDNAGVVDIGGGTTGIAIVKKGKVTYSADEATGGHHISLTLAGNRRISLEEAEQYKRGHGEEIWPAVKPVYEKMADIVARHIEGQGI
;
A
#
# COMPACT_ATOMS: atom_id res chain seq x y z
N ILE A 1 6.39 -10.70 -6.00
CA ILE A 1 6.98 -10.78 -7.36
C ILE A 1 7.03 -12.23 -7.83
N SER A 2 6.75 -12.50 -9.11
CA SER A 2 6.79 -13.86 -9.68
C SER A 2 8.21 -14.25 -10.05
N ILE A 3 8.74 -15.31 -9.43
CA ILE A 3 10.03 -15.94 -9.78
C ILE A 3 10.10 -16.22 -11.28
N ASN A 4 9.04 -16.81 -11.82
CA ASN A 4 8.95 -17.20 -13.22
C ASN A 4 9.11 -16.01 -14.18
N VAL A 5 8.67 -14.80 -13.79
CA VAL A 5 8.84 -13.60 -14.62
C VAL A 5 10.31 -13.20 -14.69
N LEU A 6 11.03 -13.29 -13.56
CA LEU A 6 12.46 -12.97 -13.49
C LEU A 6 13.30 -14.00 -14.25
N GLU A 7 13.02 -15.29 -14.05
CA GLU A 7 13.71 -16.37 -14.78
C GLU A 7 13.45 -16.29 -16.28
N SER A 8 12.21 -15.97 -16.71
CA SER A 8 11.88 -15.76 -18.13
C SER A 8 12.60 -14.55 -18.73
N ALA A 9 12.99 -13.57 -17.91
CA ALA A 9 13.83 -12.45 -18.31
C ALA A 9 15.34 -12.79 -18.31
N GLY A 10 15.72 -14.04 -17.99
CA GLY A 10 17.10 -14.52 -17.97
C GLY A 10 17.85 -14.23 -16.66
N LEU A 11 17.14 -13.90 -15.58
CA LEU A 11 17.74 -13.64 -14.27
C LEU A 11 17.73 -14.90 -13.40
N GLU A 12 18.84 -15.16 -12.71
CA GLU A 12 18.90 -16.18 -11.65
C GLU A 12 18.36 -15.59 -10.34
N VAL A 13 17.36 -16.24 -9.76
CA VAL A 13 16.75 -15.80 -8.51
C VAL A 13 17.46 -16.46 -7.32
N SER A 14 18.14 -15.64 -6.50
CA SER A 14 18.87 -16.13 -5.33
C SER A 14 17.94 -16.38 -4.13
N HIS A 15 17.05 -15.45 -3.83
CA HIS A 15 16.13 -15.51 -2.70
C HIS A 15 14.81 -14.82 -3.03
N VAL A 16 13.75 -15.24 -2.34
CA VAL A 16 12.45 -14.59 -2.36
C VAL A 16 12.11 -14.15 -0.96
N LEU A 17 11.79 -12.87 -0.82
CA LEU A 17 11.34 -12.25 0.41
C LEU A 17 9.96 -11.66 0.16
N ASP A 18 9.11 -11.71 1.18
CA ASP A 18 7.93 -10.86 1.17
C ASP A 18 8.33 -9.39 1.43
N GLU A 19 7.51 -8.46 0.94
CA GLU A 19 7.77 -7.02 1.06
C GLU A 19 7.93 -6.55 2.52
N PRO A 20 7.09 -6.96 3.49
CA PRO A 20 7.26 -6.48 4.86
C PRO A 20 8.54 -7.01 5.53
N THR A 21 8.98 -8.23 5.25
CA THR A 21 10.26 -8.74 5.75
C THR A 21 11.42 -7.99 5.11
N ALA A 22 11.37 -7.74 3.80
CA ALA A 22 12.40 -6.98 3.11
C ALA A 22 12.55 -5.56 3.68
N VAL A 23 11.44 -4.88 3.99
CA VAL A 23 11.44 -3.56 4.62
C VAL A 23 11.97 -3.62 6.05
N ALA A 24 11.53 -4.61 6.84
CA ALA A 24 11.99 -4.80 8.22
C ALA A 24 13.50 -5.01 8.28
N ASP A 25 14.04 -5.85 7.41
CA ASP A 25 15.46 -6.16 7.32
C ASP A 25 16.27 -4.95 6.83
N LEU A 26 15.81 -4.27 5.77
CA LEU A 26 16.50 -3.12 5.16
C LEU A 26 16.59 -1.93 6.13
N LEU A 27 15.50 -1.65 6.85
CA LEU A 27 15.41 -0.51 7.78
C LEU A 27 15.76 -0.88 9.22
N GLN A 28 16.12 -2.15 9.50
CA GLN A 28 16.43 -2.67 10.83
C GLN A 28 15.33 -2.36 11.86
N LEU A 29 14.07 -2.58 11.47
CA LEU A 29 12.91 -2.27 12.32
C LEU A 29 12.78 -3.30 13.45
N ASP A 30 12.76 -2.83 14.70
CA ASP A 30 12.58 -3.73 15.85
C ASP A 30 11.11 -3.87 16.25
N ASN A 31 10.38 -2.77 16.41
CA ASN A 31 8.94 -2.75 16.68
C ASN A 31 8.29 -1.66 15.80
N ALA A 32 7.56 -2.08 14.76
CA ALA A 32 7.03 -1.15 13.76
C ALA A 32 5.78 -1.69 13.06
N GLY A 33 4.92 -0.78 12.60
CA GLY A 33 3.90 -1.07 11.60
C GLY A 33 4.40 -0.66 10.21
N VAL A 34 4.35 -1.56 9.23
CA VAL A 34 4.61 -1.27 7.83
C VAL A 34 3.26 -1.25 7.11
N VAL A 35 2.95 -0.15 6.43
CA VAL A 35 1.73 0.01 5.63
C VAL A 35 2.14 0.34 4.20
N ASP A 36 1.92 -0.61 3.29
CA ASP A 36 2.18 -0.43 1.87
C ASP A 36 0.87 -0.16 1.13
N ILE A 37 0.65 1.08 0.72
CA ILE A 37 -0.54 1.48 -0.04
C ILE A 37 -0.24 1.39 -1.53
N GLY A 38 -0.58 0.24 -2.11
CA GLY A 38 -0.46 -0.01 -3.53
C GLY A 38 -1.58 0.61 -4.37
N GLY A 39 -1.62 0.24 -5.64
CA GLY A 39 -2.68 0.67 -6.57
C GLY A 39 -4.04 0.07 -6.21
N GLY A 40 -4.12 -1.23 -5.97
CA GLY A 40 -5.37 -1.95 -5.70
C GLY A 40 -5.51 -2.48 -4.27
N THR A 41 -4.39 -2.71 -3.60
CA THR A 41 -4.31 -3.33 -2.27
C THR A 41 -3.50 -2.47 -1.32
N THR A 42 -3.80 -2.59 -0.03
CA THR A 42 -3.02 -2.01 1.05
C THR A 42 -2.57 -3.15 1.95
N GLY A 43 -1.27 -3.40 1.98
CA GLY A 43 -0.65 -4.39 2.86
C GLY A 43 -0.35 -3.74 4.22
N ILE A 44 -0.63 -4.46 5.30
CA ILE A 44 -0.32 -4.06 6.68
C ILE A 44 0.50 -5.17 7.31
N ALA A 45 1.66 -4.84 7.89
CA ALA A 45 2.47 -5.78 8.63
C ALA A 45 2.95 -5.20 9.95
N ILE A 46 2.99 -6.03 10.99
CA ILE A 46 3.55 -5.67 12.30
C ILE A 46 4.85 -6.41 12.52
N VAL A 47 5.92 -5.65 12.70
CA VAL A 47 7.26 -6.14 13.05
C VAL A 47 7.43 -6.06 14.57
N LYS A 48 7.88 -7.14 15.19
CA LYS A 48 8.30 -7.20 16.60
C LYS A 48 9.57 -8.03 16.73
N LYS A 49 10.56 -7.52 17.47
CA LYS A 49 11.87 -8.16 17.64
C LYS A 49 12.54 -8.50 16.31
N GLY A 50 12.44 -7.58 15.34
CA GLY A 50 12.99 -7.76 13.99
C GLY A 50 12.27 -8.81 13.14
N LYS A 51 11.06 -9.25 13.51
CA LYS A 51 10.30 -10.26 12.76
C LYS A 51 8.89 -9.81 12.49
N VAL A 52 8.38 -10.10 11.29
CA VAL A 52 6.96 -9.93 10.98
C VAL A 52 6.15 -10.90 11.84
N THR A 53 5.24 -10.37 12.66
CA THR A 53 4.37 -11.12 13.59
C THR A 53 2.90 -11.08 13.18
N TYR A 54 2.54 -10.17 12.29
CA TYR A 54 1.21 -10.04 11.72
C TYR A 54 1.35 -9.50 10.30
N SER A 55 0.53 -9.99 9.39
CA SER A 55 0.40 -9.47 8.03
C SER A 55 -1.05 -9.60 7.57
N ALA A 56 -1.54 -8.61 6.85
CA ALA A 56 -2.87 -8.56 6.28
C ALA A 56 -2.90 -7.72 5.01
N ASP A 57 -3.85 -8.03 4.13
CA ASP A 57 -4.09 -7.30 2.89
C ASP A 57 -5.53 -6.84 2.82
N GLU A 58 -5.71 -5.57 2.47
CA GLU A 58 -7.01 -4.95 2.33
C GLU A 58 -7.21 -4.47 0.90
N ALA A 59 -8.40 -4.75 0.35
CA ALA A 59 -8.76 -4.39 -1.03
C ALA A 59 -9.05 -2.88 -1.13
N THR A 60 -8.02 -2.06 -0.97
CA THR A 60 -8.07 -0.61 -1.09
C THR A 60 -6.71 -0.07 -1.52
N GLY A 61 -6.67 1.03 -2.25
CA GLY A 61 -5.42 1.62 -2.67
C GLY A 61 -5.62 2.85 -3.54
N GLY A 62 -4.57 3.24 -4.25
CA GLY A 62 -4.57 4.41 -5.14
C GLY A 62 -5.66 4.41 -6.22
N HIS A 63 -6.23 3.26 -6.58
CA HIS A 63 -7.33 3.13 -7.52
C HIS A 63 -8.65 3.70 -6.96
N HIS A 64 -8.91 3.55 -5.66
CA HIS A 64 -10.08 4.17 -5.02
C HIS A 64 -10.01 5.69 -5.03
N ILE A 65 -8.80 6.25 -4.96
CA ILE A 65 -8.56 7.69 -5.10
C ILE A 65 -8.94 8.12 -6.53
N SER A 66 -8.44 7.42 -7.54
CA SER A 66 -8.73 7.70 -8.96
C SER A 66 -10.22 7.56 -9.28
N LEU A 67 -10.91 6.54 -8.75
CA LEU A 67 -12.35 6.36 -8.90
C LEU A 67 -13.16 7.50 -8.28
N THR A 68 -12.81 7.90 -7.06
CA THR A 68 -13.47 9.01 -6.36
C THR A 68 -13.29 10.31 -7.14
N LEU A 69 -12.08 10.57 -7.62
CA LEU A 69 -11.77 11.75 -8.42
C LEU A 69 -12.49 11.73 -9.79
N ALA A 70 -12.53 10.59 -10.47
CA ALA A 70 -13.25 10.42 -11.73
C ALA A 70 -14.75 10.73 -11.56
N GLY A 71 -15.38 10.19 -10.50
CA GLY A 71 -16.78 10.48 -10.17
C GLY A 71 -17.03 11.95 -9.82
N ASN A 72 -16.14 12.54 -9.01
CA ASN A 72 -16.23 13.95 -8.61
C ASN A 72 -16.12 14.91 -9.80
N ARG A 73 -15.21 14.64 -10.74
CA ARG A 73 -14.90 15.53 -11.88
C ARG A 73 -15.61 15.16 -13.18
N ARG A 74 -16.28 14.01 -13.25
CA ARG A 74 -16.92 13.47 -14.46
C ARG A 74 -15.94 13.30 -15.62
N ILE A 75 -14.75 12.81 -15.31
CA ILE A 75 -13.70 12.46 -16.28
C ILE A 75 -13.52 10.94 -16.31
N SER A 76 -12.82 10.44 -17.33
CA SER A 76 -12.47 9.02 -17.36
C SER A 76 -11.55 8.63 -16.20
N LEU A 77 -11.52 7.35 -15.86
CA LEU A 77 -10.62 6.83 -14.83
C LEU A 77 -9.14 7.08 -15.20
N GLU A 78 -8.80 6.95 -16.48
CA GLU A 78 -7.45 7.19 -16.97
C GLU A 78 -7.04 8.66 -16.80
N GLU A 79 -7.92 9.60 -17.16
CA GLU A 79 -7.69 11.02 -16.94
C GLU A 79 -7.55 11.34 -15.45
N ALA A 80 -8.39 10.76 -14.58
CA ALA A 80 -8.29 10.93 -13.14
C ALA A 80 -6.97 10.39 -12.57
N GLU A 81 -6.49 9.24 -13.05
CA GLU A 81 -5.21 8.66 -12.67
C GLU A 81 -4.03 9.56 -13.02
N GLN A 82 -4.05 10.19 -14.19
CA GLN A 82 -3.02 11.17 -14.55
C GLN A 82 -3.16 12.46 -13.74
N TYR A 83 -4.39 12.94 -13.56
CA TYR A 83 -4.66 14.18 -12.84
C TYR A 83 -4.17 14.12 -11.39
N LYS A 84 -4.41 13.00 -10.70
CA LYS A 84 -4.07 12.86 -9.28
C LYS A 84 -2.58 13.01 -8.98
N ARG A 85 -1.71 12.73 -9.95
CA ARG A 85 -0.25 12.74 -9.80
C ARG A 85 0.34 14.15 -9.68
N GLY A 86 -0.36 15.17 -10.17
CA GLY A 86 0.12 16.56 -10.22
C GLY A 86 -0.70 17.58 -9.43
N HIS A 87 -1.86 17.20 -8.90
CA HIS A 87 -2.84 18.16 -8.37
C HIS A 87 -3.27 17.85 -6.92
N GLY A 88 -2.34 17.37 -6.09
CA GLY A 88 -2.63 16.83 -4.75
C GLY A 88 -3.44 17.78 -3.84
N GLU A 89 -3.04 19.04 -3.73
CA GLU A 89 -3.74 20.03 -2.88
C GLU A 89 -5.16 20.32 -3.39
N GLU A 90 -5.33 20.43 -4.70
CA GLU A 90 -6.61 20.74 -5.34
C GLU A 90 -7.62 19.60 -5.18
N ILE A 91 -7.17 18.35 -5.32
CA ILE A 91 -8.05 17.18 -5.22
C ILE A 91 -8.35 16.80 -3.76
N TRP A 92 -7.57 17.30 -2.79
CA TRP A 92 -7.62 16.86 -1.40
C TRP A 92 -9.04 16.85 -0.82
N PRO A 93 -9.87 17.90 -0.95
CA PRO A 93 -11.23 17.88 -0.41
C PRO A 93 -12.09 16.75 -0.96
N ALA A 94 -11.89 16.35 -2.21
CA ALA A 94 -12.64 15.28 -2.86
C ALA A 94 -12.14 13.89 -2.46
N VAL A 95 -10.84 13.71 -2.22
CA VAL A 95 -10.23 12.39 -1.96
C VAL A 95 -9.95 12.10 -0.49
N LYS A 96 -10.01 13.11 0.39
CA LYS A 96 -9.82 12.96 1.84
C LYS A 96 -10.61 11.80 2.46
N PRO A 97 -11.90 11.56 2.13
CA PRO A 97 -12.65 10.44 2.70
C PRO A 97 -12.05 9.06 2.36
N VAL A 98 -11.36 8.93 1.23
CA VAL A 98 -10.68 7.67 0.85
C VAL A 98 -9.47 7.42 1.74
N TYR A 99 -8.71 8.47 2.04
CA TYR A 99 -7.58 8.38 2.98
C TYR A 99 -8.05 8.11 4.40
N GLU A 100 -9.14 8.75 4.85
CA GLU A 100 -9.75 8.49 6.16
C GLU A 100 -10.19 7.01 6.28
N LYS A 101 -10.87 6.47 5.25
CA LYS A 101 -11.22 5.05 5.18
C LYS A 101 -9.98 4.15 5.28
N MET A 102 -8.89 4.47 4.59
CA MET A 102 -7.64 3.70 4.67
C MET A 102 -7.01 3.78 6.06
N ALA A 103 -7.00 4.96 6.68
CA ALA A 103 -6.51 5.15 8.03
C ALA A 103 -7.33 4.33 9.05
N ASP A 104 -8.65 4.31 8.92
CA ASP A 104 -9.53 3.51 9.78
C ASP A 104 -9.32 2.00 9.59
N ILE A 105 -9.04 1.55 8.36
CA ILE A 105 -8.65 0.16 8.08
C ILE A 105 -7.36 -0.17 8.82
N VAL A 106 -6.32 0.64 8.65
CA VAL A 106 -5.03 0.44 9.32
C VAL A 106 -5.20 0.45 10.84
N ALA A 107 -5.95 1.42 11.39
CA ALA A 107 -6.22 1.53 12.82
C ALA A 107 -6.80 0.23 13.41
N ARG A 108 -7.72 -0.43 12.72
CA ARG A 108 -8.27 -1.73 13.13
C ARG A 108 -7.26 -2.86 13.11
N HIS A 109 -6.29 -2.83 12.19
CA HIS A 109 -5.25 -3.87 12.09
C HIS A 109 -4.16 -3.72 13.15
N ILE A 110 -3.86 -2.47 13.55
CA ILE A 110 -2.85 -2.17 14.57
C ILE A 110 -3.42 -2.27 16.01
N GLU A 111 -4.74 -2.23 16.17
CA GLU A 111 -5.38 -2.30 17.48
C GLU A 111 -5.00 -3.58 18.23
N GLY A 112 -4.60 -3.44 19.50
CA GLY A 112 -4.17 -4.57 20.33
C GLY A 112 -2.82 -5.18 19.95
N GLN A 113 -2.15 -4.69 18.90
CA GLN A 113 -0.84 -5.21 18.48
C GLN A 113 0.31 -4.69 19.35
N GLY A 114 0.12 -3.65 20.18
CA GLY A 114 1.16 -3.18 21.11
C GLY A 114 2.41 -2.64 20.41
N ILE A 115 2.22 -2.02 19.25
CA ILE A 115 3.16 -1.14 18.56
C ILE A 115 2.92 0.31 18.94
#